data_AF-A0A1M5ATB0-F1
#
_entry.id   AF-A0A1M5ATB0-F1
#
_cell.length_a   1.000
_cell.length_b   1.000
_cell.length_c   1.000
_cell.angle_alpha   90.00
_cell.angle_beta   90.00
_cell.angle_gamma   90.00
#
_symmetry.space_group_name_H-M   'P 1'
#
loop_
_entity.id
_entity.type
_entity.pdbx_description
1 polymer ?
#
loop_
_entity_poly.entity_id
_entity_poly.type
_entity_poly.pdbx_seq_one_letter_code
_entity_poly.pdbx_strand_id
1 'polypeptide(L)'
;MENETNQKDRHFAEDHIYQGNRREPYIKAISYFVFGLFFITVGIVNFLKLKNWEQTGGTYEMNQATELMYKIGGKWFILAFMVVLGLVIGRKGFVLWKRIKTQERI
;
A
#
# COMPACT_ATOMS: atom_id res chain seq x y z
N MET A 1 22.70 -26.72 -15.50
CA MET A 1 21.73 -27.42 -14.63
C MET A 1 21.33 -26.47 -13.52
N GLU A 2 20.26 -25.73 -13.72
CA GLU A 2 19.57 -25.01 -12.67
C GLU A 2 18.06 -25.08 -12.98
N ASN A 3 17.33 -25.76 -12.10
CA ASN A 3 16.00 -25.35 -11.64
C ASN A 3 14.75 -25.55 -12.52
N GLU A 4 14.58 -26.72 -13.16
CA GLU A 4 13.24 -27.17 -13.61
C GLU A 4 12.28 -27.45 -12.43
N THR A 5 12.82 -27.84 -11.27
CA THR A 5 12.05 -28.02 -10.03
C THR A 5 11.51 -26.71 -9.46
N ASN A 6 12.24 -25.60 -9.62
CA ASN A 6 11.86 -24.29 -9.04
C ASN A 6 10.67 -23.64 -9.78
N GLN A 7 10.47 -23.93 -11.07
CA GLN A 7 9.27 -23.49 -11.79
C GLN A 7 8.02 -24.28 -11.37
N LYS A 8 8.16 -25.59 -11.15
CA LYS A 8 7.04 -26.44 -10.71
C LYS A 8 6.61 -26.10 -9.29
N ASP A 9 7.56 -25.86 -8.40
CA ASP A 9 7.26 -25.54 -7.00
C ASP A 9 6.60 -24.17 -6.82
N ARG A 10 6.87 -23.20 -7.70
CA ARG A 10 6.14 -21.92 -7.70
C ARG A 10 4.70 -22.08 -8.16
N HIS A 11 4.44 -22.96 -9.13
CA HIS A 11 3.08 -23.28 -9.56
C HIS A 11 2.30 -24.00 -8.45
N PHE A 12 2.92 -24.98 -7.76
CA PHE A 12 2.27 -25.63 -6.62
C PHE A 12 2.05 -24.66 -5.45
N ALA A 13 3.04 -23.84 -5.09
CA ALA A 13 2.88 -22.85 -4.03
C ALA A 13 1.82 -21.79 -4.36
N GLU A 14 1.64 -21.41 -5.63
CA GLU A 14 0.56 -20.51 -6.06
C GLU A 14 -0.82 -21.22 -6.10
N ASP A 15 -0.87 -22.51 -6.43
CA ASP A 15 -2.11 -23.30 -6.47
C ASP A 15 -2.67 -23.63 -5.07
N HIS A 16 -1.79 -23.78 -4.06
CA HIS A 16 -2.24 -24.05 -2.69
C HIS A 16 -2.76 -22.83 -1.93
N ILE A 17 -2.49 -21.59 -2.38
CA ILE A 17 -3.06 -20.37 -1.77
C ILE A 17 -4.59 -20.30 -1.97
N TYR A 18 -5.12 -21.07 -2.92
CA TYR A 18 -6.54 -21.05 -3.32
C TYR A 18 -7.30 -22.34 -3.00
N GLN A 19 -6.76 -23.22 -2.15
CA GLN A 19 -7.49 -24.39 -1.63
C GLN A 19 -8.44 -24.08 -0.46
N GLY A 20 -8.62 -22.80 -0.11
CA GLY A 20 -9.57 -22.34 0.91
C GLY A 20 -10.52 -21.28 0.35
N ASN A 21 -11.81 -21.42 0.68
CA ASN A 21 -12.94 -20.49 0.48
C ASN A 21 -12.70 -19.34 -0.54
N ARG A 22 -13.27 -19.44 -1.76
CA ARG A 22 -13.15 -18.48 -2.89
C ARG A 22 -13.29 -16.99 -2.53
N ARG A 23 -13.85 -16.63 -1.38
CA ARG A 23 -14.02 -15.25 -0.88
C ARG A 23 -12.74 -14.63 -0.31
N GLU A 24 -11.84 -15.41 0.28
CA GLU A 24 -10.60 -14.90 0.90
C GLU A 24 -9.71 -14.05 -0.04
N PRO A 25 -9.44 -14.45 -1.29
CA PRO A 25 -8.55 -13.68 -2.16
C PRO A 25 -9.15 -12.33 -2.58
N TYR A 26 -10.48 -12.24 -2.72
CA TYR A 26 -11.16 -10.96 -2.98
C TYR A 26 -11.10 -10.03 -1.76
N ILE A 27 -11.29 -10.57 -0.55
CA ILE A 27 -11.18 -9.79 0.69
C ILE A 27 -9.76 -9.21 0.82
N LYS A 28 -8.73 -9.99 0.48
CA LYS A 28 -7.33 -9.50 0.43
C LYS A 28 -7.14 -8.40 -0.62
N ALA A 29 -7.71 -8.53 -1.82
CA ALA A 29 -7.61 -7.49 -2.86
C ALA A 29 -8.29 -6.17 -2.42
N ILE A 30 -9.48 -6.26 -1.83
CA ILE A 30 -10.23 -5.11 -1.31
C ILE A 30 -9.47 -4.47 -0.16
N SER A 31 -8.89 -5.24 0.76
CA SER A 31 -8.14 -4.69 1.89
C SER A 31 -6.93 -3.88 1.42
N TYR A 32 -6.20 -4.33 0.39
CA TYR A 32 -5.12 -3.52 -0.21
C TYR A 32 -5.61 -2.19 -0.77
N PHE A 33 -6.78 -2.16 -1.41
CA PHE A 33 -7.39 -0.91 -1.88
C PHE A 33 -7.75 0.03 -0.72
N VAL A 34 -8.36 -0.52 0.33
CA VAL A 34 -8.73 0.25 1.54
C VAL A 34 -7.48 0.79 2.24
N PHE A 35 -6.43 -0.01 2.38
CA PHE A 35 -5.14 0.45 2.93
C PHE A 35 -4.50 1.53 2.05
N GLY A 36 -4.52 1.37 0.72
CA GLY A 36 -4.01 2.39 -0.20
C GLY A 36 -4.71 3.74 -0.02
N LEU A 37 -6.05 3.72 0.05
CA LEU A 37 -6.85 4.92 0.34
C LEU A 37 -6.53 5.49 1.72
N PHE A 38 -6.42 4.65 2.74
CA PHE A 38 -6.07 5.07 4.09
C PHE A 38 -4.75 5.86 4.13
N PHE A 39 -3.69 5.37 3.48
CA PHE A 39 -2.41 6.09 3.43
C PHE A 39 -2.52 7.45 2.73
N ILE A 40 -3.26 7.53 1.62
CA ILE A 40 -3.50 8.79 0.91
C ILE A 40 -4.24 9.78 1.81
N THR A 41 -5.32 9.34 2.47
CA THR A 41 -6.09 10.18 3.39
C THR A 41 -5.24 10.66 4.55
N VAL A 42 -4.45 9.78 5.18
CA VAL A 42 -3.52 10.15 6.26
C VAL A 42 -2.48 11.16 5.77
N GLY A 43 -1.95 10.99 4.56
CA GLY A 43 -1.04 11.95 3.93
C GLY A 43 -1.66 13.33 3.79
N ILE A 44 -2.90 13.42 3.29
CA ILE A 44 -3.63 14.68 3.13
C ILE A 44 -3.91 15.32 4.50
N VAL A 45 -4.35 14.55 5.49
CA VAL A 45 -4.62 15.08 6.84
C VAL A 45 -3.35 15.64 7.47
N ASN A 46 -2.23 14.92 7.38
CA ASN A 46 -0.95 15.41 7.88
C ASN A 46 -0.50 16.68 7.15
N PHE A 47 -0.65 16.73 5.83
CA PHE A 47 -0.34 17.92 5.05
C PHE A 47 -1.16 19.14 5.50
N LEU A 48 -2.47 18.97 5.73
CA LEU A 48 -3.34 20.05 6.20
C LEU A 48 -2.97 20.50 7.62
N LYS A 49 -2.66 19.57 8.52
CA LYS A 49 -2.19 19.89 9.89
C LYS A 49 -0.91 20.70 9.86
N LEU A 50 0.07 20.27 9.07
CA LEU A 50 1.35 20.96 8.87
C LEU A 50 1.15 22.36 8.29
N LYS A 51 0.31 22.47 7.24
CA LYS A 51 -0.02 23.76 6.64
C LYS A 51 -0.67 24.72 7.64
N ASN A 52 -1.64 24.24 8.42
CA ASN A 52 -2.32 25.06 9.43
C ASN A 52 -1.36 25.46 10.56
N TRP A 53 -0.47 24.55 10.97
CA TRP A 53 0.57 24.86 11.95
C TRP A 53 1.53 25.94 11.46
N GLU A 54 2.06 25.83 10.25
CA GLU A 54 2.93 26.84 9.66
C GLU A 54 2.24 28.21 9.56
N GLN A 55 0.93 28.24 9.34
CA GLN A 55 0.13 29.48 9.29
C GLN A 55 -0.15 30.08 10.65
N THR A 56 -0.30 29.26 11.70
CA THR A 56 -0.64 29.71 13.06
C THR A 56 0.59 29.97 13.93
N GLY A 57 1.77 29.47 13.55
CA GLY A 57 3.03 29.72 14.24
C GLY A 57 3.12 29.13 15.65
N GLY A 58 2.23 28.21 16.02
CA GLY A 58 2.18 27.58 17.35
C GLY A 58 3.25 26.51 17.56
N THR A 59 3.15 25.75 18.64
CA THR A 59 3.95 24.53 18.86
C THR A 59 3.20 23.31 18.34
N TYR A 60 3.82 22.53 17.45
CA TYR A 60 3.23 21.30 16.91
C TYR A 60 4.07 20.08 17.28
N GLU A 61 3.44 19.17 18.01
CA GLU A 61 4.06 17.94 18.45
C GLU A 61 4.05 16.93 17.30
N MET A 62 5.24 16.66 16.75
CA MET A 62 5.44 15.66 15.69
C MET A 62 6.00 14.37 16.28
N ASN A 63 5.57 13.22 15.75
CA ASN A 63 6.31 11.99 16.01
C ASN A 63 7.67 12.01 15.28
N GLN A 64 8.64 11.24 15.77
CA GLN A 64 10.02 11.23 15.23
C GLN A 64 10.08 10.96 13.71
N ALA A 65 9.24 10.06 13.21
CA ALA A 65 9.20 9.73 11.78
C ALA A 65 8.71 10.91 10.93
N THR A 66 7.67 11.62 11.39
CA THR A 66 7.10 12.78 10.71
C THR A 66 8.05 13.95 10.78
N GLU A 67 8.72 14.15 11.92
CA GLU A 67 9.77 15.16 12.07
C GLU A 67 10.93 14.91 11.10
N LEU A 68 11.40 13.66 10.98
CA LEU A 68 12.45 13.29 10.04
C LEU A 68 12.03 13.57 8.59
N MET A 69 10.84 13.11 8.19
CA MET A 69 10.31 13.35 6.85
C MET A 69 10.14 14.86 6.56
N TYR A 70 9.68 15.61 7.55
CA TYR A 70 9.54 17.06 7.44
C TYR A 70 10.91 17.75 7.32
N LYS A 71 11.93 17.31 8.06
CA LYS A 71 13.30 17.85 7.93
C LYS A 71 13.91 17.59 6.55
N ILE A 72 13.60 16.46 5.92
CA ILE A 72 14.15 16.09 4.61
C ILE A 72 13.54 16.93 3.48
N GLY A 73 12.22 17.12 3.47
CA GLY A 73 11.55 17.77 2.32
C GLY A 73 10.24 18.49 2.65
N GLY A 74 10.01 18.81 3.92
CA GLY A 74 8.87 19.55 4.40
C GLY A 74 7.53 18.83 4.23
N LYS A 75 6.44 19.60 4.32
CA LYS A 75 5.06 19.10 4.18
C LYS A 75 4.79 18.41 2.83
N TRP A 76 5.41 18.89 1.75
CA TRP A 76 5.20 18.35 0.40
C TRP A 76 5.79 16.96 0.25
N PHE A 77 6.96 16.70 0.85
CA PHE A 77 7.57 15.38 0.84
C PHE A 77 6.71 14.35 1.57
N ILE A 78 6.14 14.71 2.72
CA ILE A 78 5.23 13.81 3.47
C ILE A 78 4.02 13.44 2.62
N LEU A 79 3.41 14.43 1.94
CA LEU A 79 2.27 14.17 1.05
C LEU A 79 2.66 13.25 -0.11
N ALA A 80 3.74 13.58 -0.82
CA ALA A 80 4.21 12.78 -1.95
C ALA A 80 4.55 11.35 -1.54
N PHE A 81 5.25 11.18 -0.40
CA PHE A 81 5.61 9.87 0.13
C PHE A 81 4.39 9.01 0.45
N MET A 82 3.39 9.58 1.13
CA MET A 82 2.15 8.88 1.47
C MET A 82 1.31 8.53 0.23
N VAL A 83 1.27 9.42 -0.77
CA VAL A 83 0.59 9.15 -2.04
C VAL A 83 1.29 8.01 -2.79
N VAL A 84 2.63 8.04 -2.89
CA VAL A 84 3.39 6.97 -3.54
C VAL A 84 3.20 5.64 -2.82
N LEU A 85 3.25 5.61 -1.48
CA LEU A 85 2.95 4.41 -0.70
C LEU A 85 1.54 3.87 -0.97
N GLY A 86 0.54 4.75 -0.96
CA GLY A 86 -0.85 4.38 -1.25
C GLY A 86 -1.00 3.77 -2.65
N LEU A 87 -0.35 4.35 -3.66
CA LEU A 87 -0.36 3.83 -5.03
C LEU A 87 0.38 2.49 -5.17
N VAL A 88 1.51 2.31 -4.47
CA VAL A 88 2.26 1.04 -4.47
C VAL A 88 1.41 -0.08 -3.88
N ILE A 89 0.72 0.18 -2.77
CA ILE A 89 -0.18 -0.78 -2.13
C ILE A 89 -1.40 -1.05 -3.01
N GLY A 90 -2.01 -0.01 -3.57
CA GLY A 90 -3.13 -0.13 -4.51
C GLY A 90 -2.76 -0.95 -5.76
N ARG A 91 -1.55 -0.77 -6.30
CA ARG A 91 -1.03 -1.57 -7.42
C ARG A 91 -0.92 -3.05 -7.06
N LYS A 92 -0.47 -3.39 -5.85
CA LYS A 92 -0.45 -4.79 -5.39
C LYS A 92 -1.86 -5.38 -5.33
N GLY A 93 -2.83 -4.61 -4.81
CA GLY A 93 -4.25 -5.00 -4.82
C GLY A 93 -4.78 -5.24 -6.23
N PHE A 94 -4.46 -4.37 -7.20
CA PHE A 94 -4.86 -4.53 -8.59
C PHE A 94 -4.24 -5.75 -9.27
N VAL A 95 -2.95 -6.02 -9.04
CA VAL A 95 -2.28 -7.22 -9.57
C VAL A 95 -2.90 -8.49 -8.99
N LEU A 96 -3.20 -8.51 -7.69
CA LEU A 96 -3.88 -9.62 -7.04
C LEU A 96 -5.27 -9.85 -7.66
N TRP A 97 -6.06 -8.78 -7.82
CA TRP A 97 -7.37 -8.86 -8.45
C TRP A 97 -7.31 -9.38 -9.89
N LYS A 98 -6.33 -8.91 -10.68
CA LYS A 98 -6.11 -9.40 -12.05
C LYS A 98 -5.77 -10.89 -12.07
N ARG A 99 -4.95 -11.38 -11.13
CA ARG A 99 -4.62 -12.83 -11.02
C ARG A 99 -5.86 -13.67 -10.72
N ILE A 100 -6.67 -13.24 -9.75
CA ILE A 100 -7.92 -13.94 -9.39
C ILE A 100 -8.85 -14.05 -10.61
N LYS A 101 -9.05 -12.95 -11.35
CA LYS A 101 -9.92 -12.93 -12.53
C LYS A 101 -9.41 -13.78 -13.69
N THR A 102 -8.09 -13.93 -13.84
CA THR A 102 -7.49 -14.81 -14.86
C THR A 102 -7.68 -16.28 -14.49
N GLN A 103 -7.57 -16.63 -13.21
CA GLN A 103 -7.81 -18.00 -12.73
C GLN A 103 -9.29 -18.42 -12.82
N GLU A 104 -10.25 -17.49 -12.71
CA GLU A 104 -11.68 -17.80 -12.93
C GLU A 104 -12.03 -18.09 -14.41
N ARG A 105 -11.16 -17.75 -15.36
CA ARG A 105 -11.39 -17.94 -16.80
C ARG A 105 -10.82 -19.25 -17.36
N ILE A 106 -10.04 -19.98 -16.57
CA ILE A 106 -9.48 -21.30 -16.90
C ILE A 106 -10.38 -22.36 -16.26
#